data_AF-A0A1A8K3R9-F1
#
_entry.id   AF-A0A1A8K3R9-F1
#
_cell.length_a   1.000
_cell.length_b   1.000
_cell.length_c   1.000
_cell.angle_alpha   90.00
_cell.angle_beta   90.00
_cell.angle_gamma   90.00
#
_symmetry.space_group_name_H-M   'P 1'
#
loop_
_entity.id
_entity.type
_entity.pdbx_description
1 polymer ?
#
loop_
_entity_poly.entity_id
_entity_poly.type
_entity_poly.pdbx_seq_one_letter_code
_entity_poly.pdbx_strand_id
1 'polypeptide(L)'
;GMTFRQRLENITNWMTGNGQEQGVKFAALYWEEPDRSGHAFGPDNTTEMEKAMKEVDDDIGLLVSELNRTGLWGRVNLLVTSDHGMAQCSADRLIRLDDCLHPDNYTLVDLTPVAALIPNRDP
;
A
#
# COMPACT_ATOMS: atom_id res chain seq x y z
N GLY A 1 5.14 -4.32 14.40
CA GLY A 1 3.92 -4.48 13.59
C GLY A 1 3.55 -5.95 13.53
N MET A 2 2.33 -6.28 13.10
CA MET A 2 1.93 -7.66 12.82
C MET A 2 2.56 -8.15 11.51
N THR A 3 3.00 -9.40 11.49
CA THR A 3 3.50 -10.06 10.27
C THR A 3 2.35 -10.36 9.30
N PHE A 4 2.66 -10.58 8.02
CA PHE A 4 1.67 -10.96 7.01
C PHE A 4 0.91 -12.22 7.45
N ARG A 5 1.65 -13.23 7.91
CA ARG A 5 1.10 -14.48 8.46
C ARG A 5 0.08 -14.24 9.57
N GLN A 6 0.38 -13.36 10.53
CA GLN A 6 -0.56 -13.06 11.62
C GLN A 6 -1.83 -12.36 11.12
N ARG A 7 -1.71 -11.44 10.15
CA ARG A 7 -2.88 -10.80 9.52
C ARG A 7 -3.73 -11.82 8.78
N LEU A 8 -3.08 -12.74 8.07
CA LEU A 8 -3.70 -13.82 7.32
C LEU A 8 -4.41 -14.83 8.23
N GLU A 9 -3.78 -15.28 9.31
CA GLU A 9 -4.42 -16.19 10.27
C GLU A 9 -5.65 -15.55 10.92
N ASN A 10 -5.58 -14.25 11.25
CA ASN A 10 -6.73 -13.54 11.79
C ASN A 10 -7.87 -13.46 10.78
N ILE A 11 -7.59 -13.14 9.51
CA ILE A 11 -8.62 -12.96 8.49
C ILE A 11 -9.35 -14.28 8.18
N THR A 12 -8.62 -15.39 8.10
CA THR A 12 -9.23 -16.69 7.83
C THR A 12 -10.06 -17.19 9.02
N ASN A 13 -9.59 -16.98 10.25
CA ASN A 13 -10.38 -17.27 11.46
C ASN A 13 -11.69 -16.48 11.51
N TRP A 14 -11.66 -15.19 11.16
CA TRP A 14 -12.90 -14.38 11.09
C TRP A 14 -13.85 -14.86 9.99
N MET A 15 -13.32 -15.33 8.86
CA MET A 15 -14.14 -15.85 7.77
C MET A 15 -14.75 -17.22 8.06
N THR A 16 -14.06 -18.08 8.83
CA THR A 16 -14.62 -19.38 9.23
C THR A 16 -15.61 -19.27 10.38
N GLY A 17 -15.49 -18.22 11.20
CA GLY A 17 -16.23 -18.09 12.46
C GLY A 17 -15.69 -19.04 13.53
N ASN A 18 -16.29 -18.99 14.72
CA ASN A 18 -15.84 -19.74 15.90
C ASN A 18 -16.94 -20.63 16.52
N GLY A 19 -18.01 -20.90 15.77
CA GLY A 19 -19.17 -21.67 16.21
C GLY A 19 -20.18 -20.91 17.08
N GLN A 20 -19.79 -19.75 17.64
CA GLN A 20 -20.69 -18.82 18.33
C GLN A 20 -21.11 -17.67 17.42
N GLU A 21 -20.17 -17.19 16.60
CA GLU A 21 -20.38 -16.13 15.62
C GLU A 21 -20.22 -16.69 14.20
N GLN A 22 -21.11 -16.26 13.30
CA GLN A 22 -21.02 -16.63 11.91
C GLN A 22 -19.85 -15.89 11.24
N GLY A 23 -19.12 -16.59 10.38
CA GLY A 23 -17.99 -16.01 9.68
C GLY A 23 -18.37 -14.83 8.77
N VAL A 24 -17.48 -13.84 8.70
CA VAL A 24 -17.68 -12.62 7.90
C VAL A 24 -17.78 -12.96 6.40
N LYS A 25 -18.55 -12.15 5.66
CA LYS A 25 -18.75 -12.34 4.21
C LYS A 25 -17.81 -11.49 3.35
N PHE A 26 -17.20 -10.49 3.95
CA PHE A 26 -16.21 -9.62 3.32
C PHE A 26 -15.06 -9.43 4.29
N ALA A 27 -13.84 -9.52 3.77
CA ALA A 27 -12.64 -9.26 4.53
C ALA A 27 -11.61 -8.61 3.60
N ALA A 28 -10.82 -7.69 4.14
CA ALA A 28 -9.76 -7.01 3.41
C ALA A 28 -8.43 -7.24 4.15
N LEU A 29 -7.39 -7.56 3.38
CA LEU A 29 -6.03 -7.74 3.85
C LEU A 29 -5.14 -6.75 3.11
N TYR A 30 -4.29 -6.05 3.85
CA TYR A 30 -3.34 -5.07 3.31
C TYR A 30 -1.93 -5.43 3.73
N TRP A 31 -0.98 -5.26 2.81
CA TRP A 31 0.46 -5.40 3.05
C TRP A 31 1.20 -4.20 2.48
N GLU A 32 2.24 -3.76 3.17
CA GLU A 32 2.95 -2.50 2.85
C GLU A 32 3.95 -2.64 1.69
N GLU A 33 4.35 -3.86 1.32
CA GLU A 33 5.19 -4.08 0.14
C GLU A 33 4.31 -4.22 -1.11
N PRO A 34 4.78 -3.76 -2.29
CA PRO A 34 6.13 -3.27 -2.58
C PRO A 34 6.31 -1.75 -2.40
N ASP A 35 5.30 -1.04 -1.87
CA ASP A 35 5.32 0.43 -1.74
C ASP A 35 6.48 0.92 -0.88
N ARG A 36 6.69 0.30 0.29
CA ARG A 36 7.78 0.66 1.20
C ARG A 36 9.15 0.57 0.51
N SER A 37 9.43 -0.54 -0.18
CA SER A 37 10.69 -0.70 -0.92
C SER A 37 10.80 0.27 -2.10
N GLY A 38 9.69 0.52 -2.79
CA GLY A 38 9.59 1.50 -3.87
C GLY A 38 9.93 2.92 -3.41
N HIS A 39 9.48 3.33 -2.23
CA HIS A 39 9.85 4.62 -1.64
C HIS A 39 11.31 4.68 -1.19
N ALA A 40 11.84 3.60 -0.63
CA ALA A 40 13.20 3.57 -0.11
C ALA A 40 14.27 3.58 -1.22
N PHE A 41 14.01 2.88 -2.32
CA PHE A 41 15.03 2.63 -3.36
C PHE A 41 14.66 3.20 -4.73
N GLY A 42 13.40 3.51 -4.97
CA GLY A 42 12.86 3.87 -6.28
C GLY A 42 12.47 2.63 -7.10
N PRO A 43 11.41 2.73 -7.93
CA PRO A 43 10.92 1.60 -8.72
C PRO A 43 11.91 1.13 -9.79
N ASP A 44 12.87 1.97 -10.17
CA ASP A 44 13.89 1.64 -11.18
C ASP A 44 15.07 0.84 -10.59
N ASN A 45 15.15 0.69 -9.26
CA ASN A 45 16.15 -0.15 -8.61
C ASN A 45 15.74 -1.63 -8.69
N THR A 46 16.09 -2.28 -9.80
CA THR A 46 15.67 -3.66 -10.10
C THR A 46 16.05 -4.65 -9.01
N THR A 47 17.24 -4.54 -8.42
CA THR A 47 17.72 -5.49 -7.40
C THR A 47 16.85 -5.47 -6.13
N GLU A 48 16.52 -4.28 -5.62
CA GLU A 48 15.69 -4.19 -4.41
C GLU A 48 14.21 -4.44 -4.71
N MET A 49 13.73 -4.00 -5.88
CA MET A 49 12.35 -4.25 -6.30
C MET A 49 12.10 -5.74 -6.59
N GLU A 50 13.06 -6.48 -7.15
CA GLU A 50 12.93 -7.94 -7.33
C GLU A 50 12.77 -8.68 -6.00
N LYS A 51 13.50 -8.27 -4.96
CA LYS A 51 13.37 -8.85 -3.62
C LYS A 51 12.00 -8.56 -3.01
N ALA A 52 11.55 -7.31 -3.07
CA ALA A 52 10.24 -6.91 -2.57
C ALA A 52 9.10 -7.63 -3.32
N MET A 53 9.19 -7.73 -4.65
CA MET A 53 8.22 -8.46 -5.46
C MET A 53 8.23 -9.96 -5.15
N LYS A 54 9.40 -10.55 -4.87
CA LYS A 54 9.49 -11.95 -4.45
C LYS A 54 8.81 -12.19 -3.10
N GLU A 55 8.95 -11.27 -2.16
CA GLU A 55 8.25 -11.31 -0.85
C GLU A 55 6.73 -11.27 -1.05
N VAL A 56 6.22 -10.32 -1.85
CA VAL A 56 4.78 -10.21 -2.15
C VAL A 56 4.25 -11.48 -2.82
N ASP A 57 5.01 -12.06 -3.75
CA ASP A 57 4.67 -13.33 -4.39
C ASP A 57 4.64 -14.51 -3.39
N ASP A 58 5.61 -14.59 -2.47
CA ASP A 58 5.62 -15.61 -1.40
C ASP A 58 4.43 -15.45 -0.46
N ASP A 59 4.07 -14.21 -0.11
CA ASP A 59 2.91 -13.90 0.72
C ASP A 59 1.58 -14.27 0.03
N ILE A 60 1.46 -14.04 -1.28
CA ILE A 60 0.32 -14.56 -2.07
C ILE A 60 0.29 -16.09 -2.03
N GLY A 61 1.44 -16.75 -2.13
CA GLY A 61 1.57 -18.19 -1.96
C GLY A 61 1.09 -18.68 -0.58
N LEU A 62 1.44 -17.95 0.48
CA LEU A 62 0.96 -18.21 1.85
C LEU A 62 -0.56 -18.02 1.96
N LEU A 63 -1.12 -16.97 1.38
CA LEU A 63 -2.56 -16.73 1.32
C LEU A 63 -3.29 -17.89 0.66
N VAL A 64 -2.85 -18.32 -0.53
CA VAL A 64 -3.45 -19.46 -1.23
C VAL A 64 -3.36 -20.75 -0.40
N SER A 65 -2.21 -20.99 0.23
CA SER A 65 -1.99 -22.16 1.09
C SER A 65 -2.93 -22.17 2.29
N GLU A 66 -3.12 -21.02 2.93
CA GLU A 66 -3.99 -20.86 4.08
C GLU A 66 -5.47 -21.02 3.71
N LEU A 67 -5.90 -20.46 2.57
CA LEU A 67 -7.26 -20.65 2.06
C LEU A 67 -7.55 -22.13 1.76
N ASN A 68 -6.57 -22.87 1.25
CA ASN A 68 -6.70 -24.32 1.08
C ASN A 68 -6.81 -25.03 2.44
N ARG A 69 -5.91 -24.71 3.38
CA ARG A 69 -5.88 -25.31 4.73
C ARG A 69 -7.19 -25.13 5.49
N THR A 70 -7.83 -23.97 5.34
CA THR A 70 -9.07 -23.59 6.01
C THR A 70 -10.33 -23.99 5.25
N GLY A 71 -10.20 -24.61 4.07
CA GLY A 71 -11.33 -25.04 3.23
C GLY A 71 -12.07 -23.90 2.53
N LEU A 72 -11.49 -22.69 2.51
CA LEU A 72 -12.03 -21.50 1.86
C LEU A 72 -11.69 -21.44 0.36
N TRP A 73 -10.64 -22.14 -0.07
CA TRP A 73 -10.25 -22.20 -1.48
C TRP A 73 -11.41 -22.73 -2.37
N GLY A 74 -11.68 -22.03 -3.48
CA GLY A 74 -12.82 -22.34 -4.36
C GLY A 74 -14.20 -21.99 -3.79
N ARG A 75 -14.29 -21.45 -2.56
CA ARG A 75 -15.54 -20.99 -1.93
C ARG A 75 -15.61 -19.48 -1.73
N VAL A 76 -14.54 -18.77 -2.05
CA VAL A 76 -14.43 -17.32 -1.93
C VAL A 76 -13.98 -16.72 -3.26
N ASN A 77 -14.38 -15.48 -3.51
CA ASN A 77 -13.85 -14.69 -4.61
C ASN A 77 -12.64 -13.91 -4.09
N LEU A 78 -11.45 -14.17 -4.64
CA LEU A 78 -10.23 -13.46 -4.29
C LEU A 78 -9.96 -12.35 -5.31
N LEU A 79 -9.90 -11.12 -4.84
CA LEU A 79 -9.44 -9.97 -5.62
C LEU A 79 -8.08 -9.51 -5.07
N VAL A 80 -7.05 -9.56 -5.92
CA VAL A 80 -5.73 -8.97 -5.62
C VAL A 80 -5.66 -7.66 -6.37
N THR A 81 -5.42 -6.57 -5.64
CA THR A 81 -5.36 -5.22 -6.19
C THR A 81 -4.32 -4.40 -5.43
N SER A 82 -3.94 -3.27 -6.00
CA SER A 82 -3.16 -2.22 -5.36
C SER A 82 -3.95 -0.91 -5.39
N ASP A 83 -3.59 0.01 -4.51
CA ASP A 83 -4.08 1.38 -4.43
C ASP A 83 -3.47 2.31 -5.48
N HIS A 84 -2.19 2.15 -5.82
CA HIS A 84 -1.51 2.97 -6.83
C HIS A 84 -0.23 2.32 -7.41
N GLY A 85 0.38 3.00 -8.39
CA GLY A 85 1.71 2.66 -8.92
C GLY A 85 2.84 3.39 -8.18
N MET A 86 4.05 3.32 -8.71
CA MET A 86 5.23 4.03 -8.19
C MET A 86 6.00 4.70 -9.33
N ALA A 87 6.64 5.84 -9.07
CA ALA A 87 7.42 6.58 -10.07
C ALA A 87 8.78 7.01 -9.52
N GLN A 88 9.81 6.97 -10.36
CA GLN A 88 11.16 7.39 -9.99
C GLN A 88 11.24 8.91 -9.80
N CYS A 89 11.66 9.34 -8.62
CA CYS A 89 11.99 10.74 -8.34
C CYS A 89 13.37 11.11 -8.90
N SER A 90 13.54 12.39 -9.28
CA SER A 90 14.84 12.96 -9.65
C SER A 90 14.92 14.41 -9.19
N ALA A 91 16.09 14.82 -8.69
CA ALA A 91 16.37 16.21 -8.34
C ALA A 91 16.29 17.16 -9.56
N ASP A 92 16.54 16.65 -10.77
CA ASP A 92 16.42 17.42 -12.02
C ASP A 92 14.96 17.73 -12.40
N ARG A 93 14.01 17.06 -11.76
CA ARG A 93 12.56 17.22 -11.98
C ARG A 93 11.85 17.86 -10.78
N LEU A 94 12.59 18.61 -9.96
CA LEU A 94 12.03 19.32 -8.81
C LEU A 94 11.63 20.75 -9.18
N ILE A 95 10.39 21.12 -8.87
CA ILE A 95 9.94 22.53 -8.92
C ILE A 95 10.14 23.13 -7.53
N ARG A 96 10.92 24.20 -7.44
CA ARG A 96 11.13 24.95 -6.19
C ARG A 96 10.15 26.13 -6.17
N LEU A 97 9.22 26.13 -5.21
CA LEU A 97 8.18 27.15 -5.14
C LEU A 97 8.73 28.56 -4.92
N ASP A 98 9.81 28.72 -4.15
CA ASP A 98 10.45 30.02 -3.91
C ASP A 98 10.96 30.69 -5.19
N ASP A 99 11.28 29.88 -6.21
CA ASP A 99 11.71 30.38 -7.53
C ASP A 99 10.50 30.80 -8.40
N CYS A 100 9.28 30.50 -7.97
CA CYS A 100 8.03 30.72 -8.71
C CYS A 100 7.09 31.75 -8.04
N LEU A 101 7.00 31.77 -6.71
CA LEU A 101 6.05 32.56 -5.92
C LEU A 101 6.72 33.06 -4.64
N HIS A 102 6.34 34.27 -4.19
CA HIS A 102 6.76 34.75 -2.87
C HIS A 102 6.01 33.96 -1.78
N PRO A 103 6.68 33.44 -0.73
CA PRO A 103 6.06 32.59 0.29
C PRO A 103 4.94 33.31 1.08
N ASP A 104 4.98 34.63 1.17
CA ASP A 104 3.93 35.43 1.83
C ASP A 104 2.58 35.42 1.07
N ASN A 105 2.53 34.93 -0.16
CA ASN A 105 1.32 34.91 -0.97
C ASN A 105 0.41 33.72 -0.68
N TYR A 106 0.90 32.70 0.04
CA TYR A 106 0.15 31.47 0.25
C TYR A 106 0.44 30.80 1.59
N THR A 107 -0.50 29.96 2.01
CA THR A 107 -0.30 28.95 3.04
C THR A 107 0.02 27.62 2.33
N LEU A 108 1.16 27.03 2.68
CA LEU A 108 1.55 25.73 2.17
C LEU A 108 0.75 24.63 2.87
N VAL A 109 0.08 23.76 2.10
CA VAL A 109 -0.67 22.62 2.62
C VAL A 109 0.08 21.32 2.39
N ASP A 110 0.58 21.08 1.17
CA ASP A 110 1.32 19.87 0.81
C ASP A 110 2.37 20.15 -0.29
N LEU A 111 3.53 19.50 -0.19
CA LEU A 111 4.65 19.53 -1.15
C LEU A 111 4.88 18.18 -1.84
N THR A 112 3.98 17.20 -1.65
CA THR A 112 4.03 15.93 -2.38
C THR A 112 3.84 16.15 -3.89
N PRO A 113 3.95 15.11 -4.74
CA PRO A 113 3.64 15.22 -6.16
C PRO A 113 2.24 15.78 -6.48
N VAL A 114 1.31 15.78 -5.51
CA VAL A 114 0.01 16.46 -5.60
C VAL A 114 0.02 17.69 -4.68
N ALA A 115 0.88 18.66 -5.02
CA ALA A 115 1.09 19.86 -4.21
C ALA A 115 -0.21 20.67 -4.03
N ALA A 116 -0.39 21.23 -2.83
CA ALA A 116 -1.57 22.02 -2.48
C ALA A 116 -1.16 23.32 -1.78
N LEU A 117 -1.64 24.46 -2.32
CA LEU A 117 -1.41 25.81 -1.80
C LEU A 117 -2.76 26.51 -1.63
N ILE A 118 -2.91 27.26 -0.54
CA ILE A 118 -4.06 28.13 -0.32
C ILE A 118 -3.58 29.58 -0.43
N PRO A 119 -4.11 30.41 -1.33
CA PRO A 119 -3.71 31.81 -1.40
C PRO A 119 -4.07 32.52 -0.09
N ASN A 120 -3.15 33.33 0.41
CA ASN A 120 -3.47 34.28 1.45
C ASN A 120 -4.41 35.32 0.80
N ARG A 121 -5.48 35.73 1.49
CA ARG A 121 -6.38 36.76 0.95
C ARG A 121 -5.54 38.01 0.63
N ASP A 122 -5.84 38.67 -0.49
CA ASP A 122 -5.32 40.02 -0.70
C ASP A 122 -5.72 40.88 0.52
N PRO A 123 -4.80 41.69 1.07
CA PRO A 123 -5.14 42.65 2.12
C PRO A 123 -6.20 43.66 1.64
#